data_AF-A0A846BPM3-F1
#
_entry.id   AF-A0A846BPM3-F1
#
_cell.length_a   1.000
_cell.length_b   1.000
_cell.length_c   1.000
_cell.angle_alpha   90.00
_cell.angle_beta   90.00
_cell.angle_gamma   90.00
#
_symmetry.space_group_name_H-M   'P 1'
#
loop_
_entity.id
_entity.type
_entity.pdbx_description
1 polymer ?
#
loop_
_entity_poly.entity_id
_entity_poly.type
_entity_poly.pdbx_seq_one_letter_code
_entity_poly.pdbx_strand_id
1 'polypeptide(L)' 'MLITETSDLVCADKLTFGFYQTLGAPVLELLEKILAVIPPNIPIILDAQHSDLNTCISLAKLYLNSGN' A
#
# COMPACT_ATOMS: atom_id res chain seq x y z
N MET A 1 -14.18 6.13 -4.49
CA MET A 1 -13.40 5.58 -3.36
C MET A 1 -12.59 6.73 -2.79
N LEU A 2 -12.34 6.85 -1.48
CA LEU A 2 -11.72 8.07 -0.92
C LEU A 2 -10.46 8.52 -1.68
N ILE A 3 -9.59 7.57 -2.03
CA ILE A 3 -8.34 7.76 -2.79
C ILE A 3 -8.56 8.48 -4.13
N THR A 4 -9.57 8.06 -4.92
CA THR A 4 -9.82 8.62 -6.25
C THR A 4 -10.40 10.03 -6.19
N GLU A 5 -11.09 10.38 -5.11
CA GLU A 5 -11.71 11.69 -4.91
C GLU A 5 -10.72 12.72 -4.34
N THR A 6 -9.62 12.25 -3.73
CA THR A 6 -8.63 13.12 -3.07
C THR A 6 -7.29 13.16 -3.79
N SER A 7 -7.13 12.42 -4.89
CA SER A 7 -5.86 12.28 -5.62
C SER A 7 -5.26 13.62 -6.03
N ASP A 8 -6.10 14.57 -6.43
CA ASP A 8 -5.65 15.88 -6.92
C ASP A 8 -5.25 16.84 -5.80
N LEU A 9 -5.48 16.45 -4.54
CA LEU A 9 -5.23 17.26 -3.35
C LEU A 9 -4.04 16.76 -2.53
N VAL A 10 -3.44 15.63 -2.89
CA VAL A 10 -2.38 14.97 -2.12
C VAL A 10 -1.14 14.72 -2.97
N CYS A 11 0.04 14.78 -2.35
CA CYS A 11 1.32 14.51 -3.01
C CYS A 11 1.78 13.05 -2.90
N ALA A 12 1.17 12.26 -2.02
CA ALA A 12 1.44 10.85 -1.80
C ALA A 12 0.32 10.19 -1.00
N ASP A 13 0.09 8.90 -1.23
CA ASP A 13 -0.81 8.08 -0.40
C ASP A 13 0.01 7.26 0.60
N LYS A 14 -0.26 7.47 1.90
CA LYS A 14 0.38 6.71 2.99
C LYS A 14 -0.54 5.60 3.50
N LEU A 15 -0.16 4.36 3.23
CA LEU A 15 -0.84 3.16 3.74
C LEU A 15 -0.13 2.72 5.03
N THR A 16 -0.85 2.59 6.13
CA THR A 16 -0.25 2.18 7.42
C THR A 16 -0.56 0.72 7.69
N PHE A 17 0.43 -0.17 7.57
CA PHE A 17 0.26 -1.63 7.63
C PHE A 17 -0.30 -2.11 8.97
N GLY A 18 -0.01 -1.39 10.07
CA GLY A 18 -0.52 -1.72 11.41
C GLY A 18 -2.06 -1.77 11.49
N PHE A 19 -2.77 -1.02 10.65
CA PHE A 19 -4.24 -1.12 10.56
C PHE A 19 -4.71 -2.41 9.87
N TYR A 20 -3.85 -2.99 9.05
CA TYR A 20 -4.15 -4.18 8.28
C TYR A 20 -3.77 -5.45 9.05
N GLN A 21 -2.69 -5.43 9.85
CA GLN A 21 -2.20 -6.62 10.58
C GLN A 21 -3.27 -7.36 11.40
N THR A 22 -4.27 -6.67 11.93
CA THR A 22 -5.36 -7.27 12.71
C THR A 22 -6.35 -8.08 11.86
N LEU A 23 -6.36 -7.90 10.54
CA LEU A 23 -7.27 -8.57 9.60
C LEU A 23 -6.76 -9.95 9.15
N GLY A 24 -5.50 -10.31 9.41
CA GLY A 24 -4.94 -11.62 9.05
C GLY A 24 -4.71 -11.81 7.54
N ALA A 25 -4.88 -13.04 7.03
CA ALA A 25 -4.65 -13.37 5.61
C ALA A 25 -5.34 -12.46 4.56
N PRO A 26 -6.58 -11.94 4.75
CA PRO A 26 -7.24 -11.08 3.75
C PRO A 26 -6.61 -9.68 3.56
N VAL A 27 -5.56 -9.34 4.32
CA VAL A 27 -4.81 -8.09 4.16
C VAL A 27 -4.20 -7.93 2.77
N LEU A 28 -3.65 -9.00 2.21
CA LEU A 28 -2.96 -8.93 0.92
C LEU A 28 -3.95 -8.58 -0.19
N GLU A 29 -5.12 -9.23 -0.22
CA GLU A 29 -6.17 -8.94 -1.20
C GLU A 29 -6.74 -7.53 -1.05
N LEU A 30 -6.89 -7.04 0.19
CA LEU A 30 -7.35 -5.67 0.44
C LEU A 30 -6.31 -4.65 -0.02
N LEU A 31 -5.03 -4.91 0.24
CA LEU A 31 -3.93 -4.05 -0.17
C LEU A 31 -3.79 -4.02 -1.70
N GLU A 32 -3.94 -5.15 -2.38
CA GLU A 32 -4.00 -5.22 -3.85
C GLU A 32 -5.12 -4.34 -4.43
N LYS A 33 -6.34 -4.43 -3.87
CA LYS A 33 -7.47 -3.60 -4.31
C LYS A 33 -7.23 -2.11 -4.08
N ILE A 34 -6.54 -1.75 -3.00
CA ILE A 34 -6.18 -0.36 -2.69
C ILE A 34 -5.13 0.16 -3.68
N LEU A 35 -4.09 -0.62 -3.95
CA LEU A 35 -3.03 -0.22 -4.87
C LEU A 35 -3.55 -0.09 -6.30
N ALA A 36 -4.51 -0.93 -6.72
CA ALA A 36 -5.11 -0.89 -8.05
C ALA A 36 -5.91 0.40 -8.34
N VAL A 37 -6.32 1.16 -7.32
CA VAL A 37 -7.07 2.41 -7.50
C VAL A 37 -6.23 3.67 -7.30
N ILE A 38 -4.98 3.55 -6.81
CA ILE A 38 -4.10 4.70 -6.64
C ILE A 38 -3.57 5.10 -8.03
N PRO A 39 -3.72 6.37 -8.43
CA PRO A 39 -3.18 6.85 -9.71
C PRO A 39 -1.66 6.64 -9.82
N PRO A 40 -1.13 6.24 -10.98
CA PRO A 40 0.29 5.89 -11.15
C PRO A 40 1.25 7.07 -10.96
N ASN A 41 0.75 8.31 -11.00
CA ASN A 41 1.50 9.54 -10.77
C ASN A 41 1.59 9.93 -9.29
N ILE A 42 0.91 9.22 -8.39
CA ILE A 42 0.94 9.49 -6.95
C ILE A 42 1.85 8.47 -6.26
N PRO A 43 2.96 8.92 -5.65
CA PRO A 43 3.82 8.05 -4.86
C PRO A 43 3.07 7.35 -3.73
N ILE A 44 3.40 6.09 -3.50
CA ILE A 44 2.82 5.27 -2.43
C ILE A 44 3.87 5.06 -1.35
N ILE A 45 3.52 5.36 -0.10
CA ILE A 45 4.35 5.10 1.07
C ILE A 45 3.64 4.06 1.92
N LEU A 46 4.25 2.88 2.04
CA LEU A 46 3.77 1.90 3.01
C LEU A 46 4.52 2.05 4.34
N ASP A 47 3.82 2.59 5.32
CA ASP A 47 4.25 2.73 6.70
C ASP A 47 4.00 1.41 7.44
N ALA A 48 4.98 0.50 7.37
CA ALA A 48 4.82 -0.86 7.87
C ALA A 48 4.91 -0.98 9.40
N GLN A 49 5.40 0.05 10.11
CA GLN A 49 5.77 0.02 11.56
C GLN A 49 6.37 -1.31 12.04
N HIS A 50 7.08 -2.02 11.16
CA HIS A 50 7.70 -3.30 11.43
C HIS A 50 9.21 -3.09 11.35
N SER A 51 9.90 -3.35 12.46
CA SER A 51 11.36 -3.37 12.51
C SER A 51 11.98 -4.55 11.75
N ASP A 52 11.16 -5.43 11.15
CA ASP A 52 11.62 -6.53 10.30
C ASP A 52 11.78 -6.10 8.84
N LEU A 53 13.04 -5.88 8.46
CA LEU A 53 13.49 -5.58 7.11
C LEU A 53 13.01 -6.62 6.07
N ASN A 54 12.84 -7.89 6.45
CA ASN A 54 12.47 -8.95 5.50
C ASN A 54 11.02 -8.86 5.06
N THR A 55 10.11 -8.53 5.98
CA THR A 55 8.71 -8.24 5.65
C THR A 55 8.61 -7.02 4.75
N CYS A 56 9.36 -5.95 5.05
CA CYS A 56 9.41 -4.75 4.20
C CYS A 56 9.94 -5.05 2.79
N ILE A 57 11.01 -5.84 2.65
CA ILE A 57 11.59 -6.21 1.35
C ILE A 57 10.66 -7.13 0.55
N SER A 58 10.07 -8.14 1.20
CA SER A 58 9.17 -9.09 0.52
C SER A 58 7.94 -8.38 -0.02
N LEU A 59 7.43 -7.42 0.76
CA LEU A 59 6.25 -6.67 0.42
C LEU A 59 6.53 -5.57 -0.61
N ALA A 60 7.69 -4.90 -0.54
CA ALA A 60 8.19 -4.04 -1.61
C ALA A 60 8.35 -4.82 -2.92
N LYS A 61 8.91 -6.05 -2.89
CA LYS A 61 9.01 -6.89 -4.09
C LYS A 61 7.64 -7.28 -4.63
N LEU A 62 6.70 -7.64 -3.76
CA LEU A 62 5.35 -8.03 -4.18
C LEU A 62 4.59 -6.87 -4.83
N TYR A 63 4.77 -5.63 -4.36
CA TYR A 63 3.93 -4.50 -4.77
C TYR A 63 4.61 -3.47 -5.68
N LEU A 64 5.95 -3.39 -5.71
CA LEU A 64 6.68 -2.49 -6.60
C LEU A 64 7.12 -3.18 -7.91
N ASN A 65 7.31 -4.51 -7.91
CA ASN A 65 7.75 -5.24 -9.11
C ASN A 65 6.61 -5.94 -9.88
N SER A 66 5.38 -5.87 -9.38
CA SER A 66 4.19 -6.45 -10.03
C SER A 66 3.52 -5.51 -11.04
N GLY A 67 4.03 -4.29 -11.19
CA GLY A 67 3.66 -3.39 -12.29
C GLY A 67 4.45 -3.72 -13.57
N ASN A 68 3.99 -4.74 -14.31
CA ASN A 68 4.31 -4.94 -15.73
C ASN A 68 3.03 -5.31 -16.48
#